data_AF-A0A5N6UU60-F1
#
_entry.id   AF-A0A5N6UU60-F1
#
_cell.length_a   1.000
_cell.length_b   1.000
_cell.length_c   1.000
_cell.angle_alpha   90.00
_cell.angle_beta   90.00
_cell.angle_gamma   90.00
#
_symmetry.space_group_name_H-M   'P 1'
#
loop_
_entity.id
_entity.type
_entity.pdbx_description
1 polymer ?
#
loop_
_entity_poly.entity_id
_entity_poly.type
_entity_poly.pdbx_seq_one_letter_code
_entity_poly.pdbx_strand_id
1 'polypeptide(L)'
;MGINMDDNIHAPTVASGPTTTGGSNRDPAKLSMVELMQEKERIEEELSALSSVLTSHGVNMNSSLTTFDDFPRADIDVAQIRTIRAKIIRLRYDHKEVMKYLEKGIHDHFSNLQRAQGDTSSASNTDGSSRIQSNLIGNSSSEAAMFGPPFAIVNSVAAASPADQAGLKAGDKIRSFGIINWINHERLSKVAELVQQNEGRTLIVKALRQDGVNARELDLELVPRRGWGGRGLLGCHLVPL
;
A
#
# COMPACT_ATOMS: atom_id res chain seq x y z
N MET A 1 43.31 -52.31 -9.19
CA MET A 1 42.72 -51.09 -8.62
C MET A 1 42.38 -50.16 -9.77
N GLY A 2 41.16 -50.27 -10.31
CA GLY A 2 40.65 -49.34 -11.32
C GLY A 2 40.00 -48.18 -10.59
N ILE A 3 40.54 -46.98 -10.77
CA ILE A 3 39.94 -45.75 -10.29
C ILE A 3 38.68 -45.47 -11.12
N ASN A 4 37.52 -45.42 -10.47
CA ASN A 4 36.29 -44.91 -11.08
C ASN A 4 36.50 -43.42 -11.35
N MET A 5 36.46 -43.03 -12.62
CA MET A 5 36.36 -41.64 -13.04
C MET A 5 34.88 -41.26 -12.96
N ASP A 6 34.51 -40.48 -11.94
CA ASP A 6 33.21 -39.83 -11.87
C ASP A 6 33.17 -38.68 -12.89
N ASP A 7 33.01 -39.04 -14.17
CA ASP A 7 32.72 -38.11 -15.26
C ASP A 7 31.25 -37.67 -15.18
N ASN A 8 30.96 -36.73 -14.28
CA ASN A 8 29.71 -36.01 -14.33
C ASN A 8 29.81 -34.55 -13.86
N ILE A 9 30.78 -33.81 -14.42
CA ILE A 9 30.96 -32.36 -14.16
C ILE A 9 30.19 -31.49 -15.20
N HIS A 10 29.51 -32.12 -16.17
CA HIS A 10 28.83 -31.40 -17.27
C HIS A 10 27.34 -31.69 -17.44
N ALA A 11 26.70 -32.42 -16.51
CA ALA A 11 25.24 -32.57 -16.55
C ALA A 11 24.57 -31.38 -15.85
N PRO A 12 23.79 -30.53 -16.56
CA PRO A 12 22.96 -29.55 -15.90
C PRO A 12 21.83 -30.30 -15.18
N THR A 13 22.04 -30.63 -13.90
CA THR A 13 20.95 -31.11 -13.03
C THR A 13 20.16 -29.90 -12.59
N VAL A 14 19.44 -29.30 -13.53
CA VAL A 14 18.41 -28.32 -13.21
C VAL A 14 17.18 -29.14 -12.87
N ALA A 15 16.74 -29.09 -11.61
CA ALA A 15 15.37 -29.50 -11.28
C ALA A 15 14.46 -28.65 -12.18
N SER A 16 13.82 -29.29 -13.15
CA SER A 16 12.88 -28.63 -14.04
C SER A 16 11.68 -28.20 -13.19
N GLY A 17 11.73 -26.99 -12.64
CA GLY A 17 10.53 -26.26 -12.26
C GLY A 17 9.65 -26.07 -13.49
N PRO A 18 8.35 -25.76 -13.31
CA PRO A 18 7.40 -25.69 -14.41
C PRO A 18 7.99 -24.79 -15.50
N THR A 19 8.33 -25.42 -16.64
CA THR A 19 8.76 -24.71 -17.83
C THR A 19 7.59 -23.83 -18.22
N THR A 20 7.70 -22.53 -17.94
CA THR A 20 6.74 -21.57 -18.43
C THR A 20 6.90 -21.56 -19.95
N THR A 21 6.05 -22.34 -20.61
CA THR A 21 5.79 -22.27 -22.04
C THR A 21 5.75 -20.81 -22.45
N GLY A 22 6.50 -20.47 -23.50
CA GLY A 22 6.81 -19.11 -23.94
C GLY A 22 5.74 -18.08 -23.58
N GLY A 23 6.16 -17.08 -22.79
CA GLY A 23 5.36 -15.91 -22.51
C GLY A 23 4.88 -15.34 -23.83
N SER A 24 3.61 -15.55 -24.14
CA SER A 24 2.89 -14.67 -25.03
C SER A 24 3.16 -13.26 -24.54
N ASN A 25 3.51 -12.37 -25.45
CA ASN A 25 3.70 -10.95 -25.15
C ASN A 25 2.34 -10.42 -24.67
N ARG A 26 2.03 -10.57 -23.37
CA ARG A 26 0.75 -10.18 -22.79
C ARG A 26 0.81 -8.66 -22.66
N ASP A 27 0.16 -7.98 -23.58
CA ASP A 27 0.10 -6.52 -23.58
C ASP A 27 -0.50 -6.03 -22.25
N PRO A 28 0.27 -5.36 -21.36
CA PRO A 28 -0.21 -4.94 -20.03
C PRO A 28 -1.42 -4.00 -20.10
N ALA A 29 -1.65 -3.36 -21.26
CA ALA A 29 -2.79 -2.49 -21.51
C ALA A 29 -4.16 -3.20 -21.60
N LYS A 30 -4.19 -4.52 -21.81
CA LYS A 30 -5.44 -5.28 -22.03
C LYS A 30 -5.85 -6.14 -20.83
N LEU A 31 -5.00 -6.23 -19.81
CA LEU A 31 -5.25 -7.08 -18.64
C LEU A 31 -6.15 -6.39 -17.62
N SER A 32 -6.93 -7.21 -16.93
CA SER A 32 -7.70 -6.79 -15.76
C SER A 32 -6.79 -6.40 -14.59
N MET A 33 -7.28 -5.59 -13.66
CA MET A 33 -6.53 -5.19 -12.45
C MET A 33 -6.00 -6.40 -11.66
N VAL A 34 -6.82 -7.45 -11.53
CA VAL A 34 -6.41 -8.68 -10.83
C VAL A 34 -5.29 -9.39 -11.58
N GLU A 35 -5.37 -9.42 -12.91
CA GLU A 35 -4.34 -10.03 -13.75
C GLU A 35 -3.03 -9.23 -13.71
N LEU A 36 -3.09 -7.89 -13.66
CA LEU A 36 -1.91 -7.04 -13.48
C LEU A 36 -1.22 -7.29 -12.14
N MET A 37 -1.97 -7.53 -11.07
CA MET A 37 -1.40 -7.90 -9.76
C MET A 37 -0.72 -9.27 -9.81
N GLN A 38 -1.32 -10.26 -10.46
CA GLN A 38 -0.73 -11.59 -10.64
C GLN A 38 0.53 -11.54 -11.51
N GLU A 39 0.51 -10.75 -12.59
CA GLU A 39 1.67 -10.60 -13.47
C GLU A 39 2.82 -9.89 -12.74
N LYS A 40 2.51 -8.89 -11.91
CA LYS A 40 3.49 -8.25 -11.02
C LYS A 40 4.17 -9.26 -10.10
N GLU A 41 3.38 -10.10 -9.40
CA GLU A 41 3.91 -11.13 -8.50
C GLU A 41 4.80 -12.14 -9.25
N ARG A 42 4.34 -12.61 -10.41
CA ARG A 42 5.12 -13.50 -11.27
C ARG A 42 6.48 -12.92 -11.67
N ILE A 43 6.50 -11.64 -12.09
CA ILE A 43 7.76 -10.98 -12.48
C ILE A 43 8.69 -10.82 -11.26
N GLU A 44 8.14 -10.52 -10.09
CA GLU A 44 8.93 -10.39 -8.85
C GLU A 44 9.54 -11.73 -8.41
N GLU A 45 8.78 -12.82 -8.50
CA GLU A 45 9.28 -14.17 -8.25
C GLU A 45 10.42 -14.54 -9.21
N GLU A 46 10.25 -14.27 -10.51
CA GLU A 46 11.26 -14.56 -11.51
C GLU A 46 12.53 -13.71 -11.31
N LEU A 47 12.38 -12.43 -10.97
CA LEU A 47 13.49 -11.55 -10.62
C LEU A 47 14.24 -12.05 -9.39
N SER A 48 13.52 -12.51 -8.36
CA SER A 48 14.11 -13.08 -7.14
C SER A 48 14.91 -14.34 -7.45
N ALA A 49 14.33 -15.26 -8.23
CA ALA A 49 14.99 -16.49 -8.65
C ALA A 49 16.29 -16.22 -9.43
N LEU A 50 16.24 -15.35 -10.45
CA LEU A 50 17.43 -14.99 -11.24
C LEU A 50 18.49 -14.27 -10.41
N SER A 51 18.07 -13.44 -9.46
CA SER A 51 18.98 -12.75 -8.55
C SER A 51 19.65 -13.70 -7.56
N SER A 52 18.93 -14.73 -7.09
CA SER A 52 19.49 -15.82 -6.29
C SER A 52 20.56 -16.59 -7.06
N VAL A 53 20.33 -16.88 -8.35
CA VAL A 53 21.31 -17.54 -9.22
C VAL A 53 22.57 -16.70 -9.40
N LEU A 54 22.43 -15.38 -9.61
CA LEU A 54 23.62 -14.50 -9.67
C LEU A 54 24.40 -14.52 -8.35
N THR A 55 23.68 -14.47 -7.23
CA THR A 55 24.28 -14.49 -5.89
C THR A 55 25.02 -15.79 -5.60
N SER A 56 24.51 -16.94 -6.05
CA SER A 56 25.22 -18.22 -5.88
C SER A 56 26.54 -18.29 -6.67
N HIS A 57 26.64 -17.53 -7.77
CA HIS A 57 27.90 -17.37 -8.51
C HIS A 57 28.81 -16.27 -7.94
N GLY A 58 28.41 -15.58 -6.85
CA GLY A 58 29.19 -14.50 -6.24
C GLY A 58 29.21 -13.21 -7.07
N VAL A 59 28.25 -13.05 -7.98
CA VAL A 59 28.19 -11.97 -8.98
C VAL A 59 26.88 -11.21 -8.81
N ASN A 60 26.87 -9.91 -9.09
CA ASN A 60 25.65 -9.09 -9.06
C ASN A 60 25.35 -8.54 -10.47
N MET A 61 24.43 -7.59 -10.61
CA MET A 61 24.12 -7.00 -11.92
C MET A 61 25.25 -6.14 -12.51
N ASN A 62 26.15 -5.62 -11.66
CA ASN A 62 27.14 -4.59 -12.02
C ASN A 62 28.58 -5.07 -11.90
N SER A 63 28.83 -6.29 -11.41
CA SER A 63 30.19 -6.78 -11.20
C SER A 63 30.91 -7.03 -12.52
N SER A 64 32.24 -6.81 -12.52
CA SER A 64 33.08 -7.08 -13.69
C SER A 64 33.02 -8.56 -14.06
N LEU A 65 32.87 -8.83 -15.36
CA LEU A 65 32.94 -10.19 -15.94
C LEU A 65 34.32 -10.48 -16.54
N THR A 66 35.23 -9.50 -16.48
CA THR A 66 36.61 -9.61 -16.96
C THR A 66 37.59 -9.49 -15.80
N THR A 67 38.76 -10.05 -16.02
CA THR A 67 39.94 -9.92 -15.16
C THR A 67 40.64 -8.57 -15.47
N PHE A 68 41.63 -8.18 -14.66
CA PHE A 68 42.40 -6.94 -14.86
C PHE A 68 43.09 -6.85 -16.23
N ASP A 69 43.40 -7.98 -16.85
CA ASP A 69 44.02 -8.07 -18.18
C ASP A 69 42.97 -8.08 -19.33
N ASP A 70 41.71 -7.73 -19.07
CA ASP A 70 40.59 -7.70 -20.02
C ASP A 70 40.15 -9.07 -20.60
N PHE A 71 40.61 -10.17 -20.01
CA PHE A 71 40.16 -11.52 -20.37
C PHE A 71 38.91 -11.95 -19.57
N PRO A 72 38.04 -12.80 -20.16
CA PRO A 72 36.90 -13.38 -19.44
C PRO A 72 37.35 -14.10 -18.18
N ARG A 73 36.56 -13.94 -17.11
CA ARG A 73 36.78 -14.63 -15.85
C ARG A 73 36.63 -16.15 -16.03
N ALA A 74 37.61 -16.90 -15.51
CA ALA A 74 37.63 -18.37 -15.57
C ALA A 74 36.85 -19.03 -14.43
N ASP A 75 36.59 -18.30 -13.35
CA ASP A 75 35.86 -18.77 -12.17
C ASP A 75 34.35 -18.91 -12.40
N ILE A 76 33.81 -18.30 -13.48
CA ILE A 76 32.37 -18.24 -13.71
C ILE A 76 32.03 -18.36 -15.19
N ASP A 77 30.85 -18.90 -15.50
CA ASP A 77 30.28 -18.87 -16.85
C ASP A 77 29.77 -17.45 -17.20
N VAL A 78 30.63 -16.70 -17.89
CA VAL A 78 30.35 -15.35 -18.38
C VAL A 78 29.15 -15.31 -19.34
N ALA A 79 28.96 -16.33 -20.17
CA ALA A 79 27.87 -16.36 -21.14
C ALA A 79 26.51 -16.54 -20.44
N GLN A 80 26.45 -17.44 -19.47
CA GLN A 80 25.27 -17.64 -18.64
C GLN A 80 24.93 -16.36 -17.86
N ILE A 81 25.90 -15.74 -17.18
CA ILE A 81 25.67 -14.50 -16.44
C ILE A 81 25.13 -13.40 -17.36
N ARG A 82 25.74 -13.21 -18.54
CA ARG A 82 25.31 -12.17 -19.48
C ARG A 82 23.85 -12.36 -19.89
N THR A 83 23.45 -13.60 -20.15
CA THR A 83 22.08 -13.96 -20.49
C THR A 83 21.11 -13.69 -19.33
N ILE A 84 21.48 -14.10 -18.11
CA ILE A 84 20.70 -13.84 -16.91
C ILE A 84 20.53 -12.34 -16.66
N ARG A 85 21.62 -11.55 -16.76
CA ARG A 85 21.57 -10.09 -16.60
C ARG A 85 20.66 -9.44 -17.64
N ALA A 86 20.76 -9.85 -18.91
CA ALA A 86 19.87 -9.34 -19.96
C ALA A 86 18.40 -9.65 -19.66
N LYS A 87 18.11 -10.86 -19.17
CA LYS A 87 16.77 -11.26 -18.77
C LYS A 87 16.24 -10.44 -17.59
N ILE A 88 17.05 -10.22 -16.56
CA ILE A 88 16.70 -9.35 -15.42
C ILE A 88 16.39 -7.93 -15.89
N ILE A 89 17.19 -7.35 -16.80
CA ILE A 89 16.95 -6.00 -17.32
C ILE A 89 15.58 -5.92 -18.01
N ARG A 90 15.26 -6.91 -18.85
CA ARG A 90 13.96 -6.98 -19.53
C ARG A 90 12.82 -7.08 -18.51
N LEU A 91 12.90 -8.01 -17.57
CA LEU A 91 11.87 -8.19 -16.54
C LEU A 91 11.67 -6.95 -15.66
N ARG A 92 12.75 -6.21 -15.36
CA ARG A 92 12.65 -4.93 -14.62
C ARG A 92 11.92 -3.86 -15.43
N TYR A 93 12.11 -3.83 -16.75
CA TYR A 93 11.36 -2.94 -17.63
C TYR A 93 9.88 -3.34 -17.67
N ASP A 94 9.60 -4.64 -17.84
CA ASP A 94 8.23 -5.16 -17.88
C ASP A 94 7.49 -4.89 -16.56
N HIS A 95 8.14 -5.09 -15.40
CA HIS A 95 7.60 -4.75 -14.09
C HIS A 95 7.24 -3.26 -13.96
N LYS A 96 8.11 -2.38 -14.47
CA LYS A 96 7.86 -0.93 -14.47
C LYS A 96 6.64 -0.58 -15.31
N GLU A 97 6.47 -1.20 -16.48
CA GLU A 97 5.28 -0.99 -17.30
C GLU A 97 4.01 -1.52 -16.59
N VAL A 98 4.04 -2.74 -16.04
CA VAL A 98 2.89 -3.29 -15.28
C VAL A 98 2.48 -2.36 -14.13
N MET A 99 3.44 -1.83 -13.37
CA MET A 99 3.17 -0.89 -12.28
C MET A 99 2.52 0.41 -12.76
N LYS A 100 2.94 0.94 -13.91
CA LYS A 100 2.35 2.14 -14.51
C LYS A 100 0.87 1.93 -14.90
N TYR A 101 0.51 0.76 -15.44
CA TYR A 101 -0.88 0.44 -15.75
C TYR A 101 -1.72 0.22 -14.48
N LEU A 102 -1.11 -0.40 -13.46
CA LEU A 102 -1.76 -0.62 -12.17
C LEU A 102 -2.05 0.71 -11.45
N GLU A 103 -1.10 1.64 -11.44
CA GLU A 103 -1.29 2.99 -10.92
C GLU A 103 -2.45 3.72 -11.62
N LYS A 104 -2.47 3.67 -12.96
CA LYS A 104 -3.56 4.25 -13.75
C LYS A 104 -4.91 3.65 -13.39
N GLY A 105 -5.01 2.32 -13.33
CA GLY A 105 -6.28 1.66 -13.00
C GLY A 105 -6.78 1.96 -11.58
N ILE A 106 -5.86 2.12 -10.62
CA ILE A 106 -6.20 2.54 -9.25
C ILE A 106 -6.73 3.98 -9.26
N HIS A 107 -6.05 4.88 -9.98
CA HIS A 107 -6.47 6.28 -10.09
C HIS A 107 -7.85 6.41 -10.75
N ASP A 108 -8.08 5.66 -11.84
CA ASP A 108 -9.36 5.63 -12.54
C ASP A 108 -10.49 5.17 -11.61
N HIS A 109 -10.26 4.12 -10.81
CA HIS A 109 -11.23 3.62 -9.83
C HIS A 109 -11.58 4.67 -8.75
N PHE A 110 -10.58 5.33 -8.15
CA PHE A 110 -10.83 6.39 -7.16
C PHE A 110 -11.53 7.61 -7.78
N SER A 111 -11.13 8.00 -9.00
CA SER A 111 -11.76 9.12 -9.71
C SER A 111 -13.22 8.84 -10.05
N ASN A 112 -13.56 7.61 -10.44
CA ASN A 112 -14.94 7.20 -10.70
C ASN A 112 -15.77 7.16 -9.42
N LEU A 113 -15.20 6.70 -8.30
CA LEU A 113 -15.87 6.71 -7.01
C LEU A 113 -16.22 8.15 -6.57
N GLN A 114 -15.28 9.08 -6.78
CA GLN A 114 -15.48 10.49 -6.48
C GLN A 114 -16.49 11.16 -7.42
N ARG A 115 -16.54 10.78 -8.71
CA ARG A 115 -17.57 11.24 -9.66
C ARG A 115 -18.95 10.68 -9.34
N ALA A 116 -19.04 9.40 -8.99
CA ALA A 116 -20.29 8.76 -8.57
C ALA A 116 -20.85 9.37 -7.28
N GLN A 117 -19.99 9.83 -6.36
CA GLN A 117 -20.40 10.67 -5.22
C GLN A 117 -20.73 12.12 -5.61
N GLY A 118 -20.19 12.62 -6.71
CA GLY A 118 -20.45 13.98 -7.23
C GLY A 118 -21.78 14.14 -7.97
N ASP A 119 -22.33 13.07 -8.56
CA ASP A 119 -23.57 13.12 -9.36
C ASP A 119 -24.88 13.11 -8.55
N THR A 120 -24.82 13.12 -7.22
CA THR A 120 -25.96 13.54 -6.37
C THR A 120 -25.98 15.05 -6.09
N SER A 121 -25.11 15.84 -6.73
CA SER A 121 -24.93 17.27 -6.41
C SER A 121 -24.91 18.19 -7.65
N SER A 122 -25.70 17.89 -8.69
CA SER A 122 -25.80 18.75 -9.88
C SER A 122 -27.23 19.21 -10.16
N ALA A 123 -27.82 19.92 -9.19
CA ALA A 123 -28.95 20.82 -9.42
C ALA A 123 -29.05 21.89 -8.30
N SER A 124 -28.11 22.85 -8.24
CA SER A 124 -28.42 24.24 -7.87
C SER A 124 -27.18 25.13 -7.93
N ASN A 125 -27.30 26.21 -8.70
CA ASN A 125 -26.41 27.35 -8.80
C ASN A 125 -26.21 28.11 -7.47
N THR A 126 -25.10 28.86 -7.45
CA THR A 126 -24.88 30.17 -6.80
C THR A 126 -24.98 30.29 -5.28
N ASP A 127 -23.81 30.62 -4.72
CA ASP A 127 -23.55 31.63 -3.69
C ASP A 127 -24.05 31.41 -2.26
N GLY A 128 -23.14 31.70 -1.31
CA GLY A 128 -23.49 32.09 0.06
C GLY A 128 -24.12 31.05 1.00
N SER A 129 -23.32 30.68 2.01
CA SER A 129 -23.78 30.38 3.38
C SER A 129 -24.65 29.14 3.65
N SER A 130 -24.05 28.22 4.41
CA SER A 130 -24.66 27.48 5.53
C SER A 130 -25.75 26.41 5.30
N ARG A 131 -25.64 25.35 6.12
CA ARG A 131 -26.66 24.37 6.58
C ARG A 131 -26.89 23.15 5.68
N ILE A 132 -26.41 21.97 6.10
CA ILE A 132 -27.08 20.98 6.99
C ILE A 132 -28.41 20.52 6.38
N GLN A 133 -28.44 19.29 5.84
CA GLN A 133 -29.24 18.18 6.40
C GLN A 133 -28.96 16.88 5.64
N SER A 134 -28.22 16.02 6.33
CA SER A 134 -28.06 14.60 6.08
C SER A 134 -29.38 13.87 6.34
N ASN A 135 -29.98 13.32 5.29
CA ASN A 135 -30.91 12.20 5.41
C ASN A 135 -30.20 10.96 4.88
N LEU A 136 -29.53 10.23 5.79
CA LEU A 136 -28.95 8.92 5.52
C LEU A 136 -29.51 7.94 6.55
N ILE A 137 -30.58 7.25 6.14
CA ILE A 137 -31.05 6.02 6.77
C ILE A 137 -30.68 4.89 5.80
N GLY A 138 -29.89 3.95 6.31
CA GLY A 138 -29.82 2.58 5.79
C GLY A 138 -28.65 2.29 4.87
N ASN A 139 -27.49 1.96 5.45
CA ASN A 139 -26.70 0.77 5.10
C ASN A 139 -25.43 0.69 5.98
N SER A 140 -25.62 0.40 7.27
CA SER A 140 -24.55 0.34 8.28
C SER A 140 -23.83 -1.00 8.38
N SER A 141 -24.00 -1.92 7.42
CA SER A 141 -23.38 -3.26 7.47
C SER A 141 -22.21 -3.44 6.52
N SER A 142 -22.06 -2.62 5.48
CA SER A 142 -21.00 -2.76 4.47
C SER A 142 -19.74 -1.94 4.77
N GLU A 143 -19.84 -0.83 5.51
CA GLU A 143 -18.66 -0.03 5.92
C GLU A 143 -17.86 -0.72 7.03
N ALA A 144 -18.53 -1.49 7.89
CA ALA A 144 -17.91 -2.26 8.96
C ALA A 144 -16.88 -3.30 8.46
N ALA A 145 -17.00 -3.77 7.22
CA ALA A 145 -16.08 -4.72 6.61
C ALA A 145 -14.89 -4.03 5.90
N MET A 146 -15.02 -2.75 5.53
CA MET A 146 -13.98 -2.03 4.79
C MET A 146 -12.95 -1.37 5.72
N PHE A 147 -13.40 -0.93 6.90
CA PHE A 147 -12.52 -0.40 7.93
C PHE A 147 -12.21 -1.53 8.92
N GLY A 148 -10.93 -1.88 9.06
CA GLY A 148 -10.51 -3.00 9.92
C GLY A 148 -10.77 -2.79 11.42
N PRO A 149 -10.18 -3.59 12.32
CA PRO A 149 -10.43 -3.46 13.75
C PRO A 149 -10.10 -2.04 14.27
N PRO A 150 -10.82 -1.55 15.30
CA PRO A 150 -10.44 -0.31 15.96
C PRO A 150 -9.04 -0.46 16.59
N PHE A 151 -8.23 0.60 16.53
CA PHE A 151 -6.84 0.58 17.01
C PHE A 151 -6.59 1.54 18.18
N ALA A 152 -7.53 2.43 18.48
CA ALA A 152 -7.42 3.36 19.60
C ALA A 152 -8.77 3.61 20.27
N ILE A 153 -8.74 4.03 21.54
CA ILE A 153 -9.88 4.53 22.30
C ILE A 153 -9.63 5.97 22.72
N VAL A 154 -10.67 6.78 22.67
CA VAL A 154 -10.68 8.12 23.26
C VAL A 154 -10.91 8.01 24.76
N ASN A 155 -9.89 8.35 25.56
CA ASN A 155 -10.01 8.34 27.02
C ASN A 155 -10.69 9.61 27.55
N SER A 156 -10.31 10.76 27.02
CA SER A 156 -10.87 12.06 27.41
C SER A 156 -10.85 13.06 26.25
N VAL A 157 -11.78 14.01 26.30
CA VAL A 157 -11.91 15.11 25.34
C VAL A 157 -12.06 16.41 26.15
N ALA A 158 -11.27 17.43 25.82
CA ALA A 158 -11.33 18.73 26.47
C ALA A 158 -12.45 19.59 25.87
N ALA A 159 -13.19 20.32 26.70
CA ALA A 159 -14.25 21.22 26.25
C ALA A 159 -13.70 22.30 25.31
N ALA A 160 -14.48 22.67 24.29
CA ALA A 160 -14.12 23.65 23.25
C ALA A 160 -12.86 23.30 22.43
N SER A 161 -12.34 22.08 22.57
CA SER A 161 -11.25 21.57 21.76
C SER A 161 -11.71 21.22 20.33
N PRO A 162 -10.79 21.12 19.37
CA PRO A 162 -11.12 20.63 18.03
C PRO A 162 -11.81 19.26 18.02
N ALA A 163 -11.42 18.36 18.93
CA ALA A 163 -12.07 17.05 19.07
C ALA A 163 -13.51 17.16 19.59
N ASP A 164 -13.76 18.06 20.55
CA ASP A 164 -15.11 18.34 21.08
C ASP A 164 -16.01 18.98 20.01
N GLN A 165 -15.46 19.95 19.26
CA GLN A 165 -16.16 20.59 18.14
C GLN A 165 -16.47 19.60 17.01
N ALA A 166 -15.60 18.62 16.78
CA ALA A 166 -15.82 17.51 15.86
C ALA A 166 -16.85 16.48 16.39
N GLY A 167 -17.24 16.57 17.66
CA GLY A 167 -18.21 15.66 18.27
C GLY A 167 -17.64 14.32 18.75
N LEU A 168 -16.32 14.20 18.92
CA LEU A 168 -15.69 13.06 19.58
C LEU A 168 -16.07 13.03 21.07
N LYS A 169 -16.30 11.83 21.61
CA LYS A 169 -16.62 11.62 23.02
C LYS A 169 -15.66 10.60 23.63
N ALA A 170 -15.51 10.67 24.95
CA ALA A 170 -14.82 9.63 25.71
C ALA A 170 -15.52 8.28 25.52
N GLY A 171 -14.74 7.22 25.30
CA GLY A 171 -15.21 5.86 25.01
C GLY A 171 -15.33 5.54 23.51
N ASP A 172 -15.19 6.52 22.62
CA ASP A 172 -15.23 6.27 21.18
C ASP A 172 -14.01 5.44 20.74
N LYS A 173 -14.24 4.41 19.93
CA LYS A 173 -13.21 3.52 19.36
C LYS A 173 -12.83 4.00 17.96
N ILE A 174 -11.60 4.44 17.77
CA ILE A 174 -11.11 4.94 16.49
C ILE A 174 -10.74 3.78 15.58
N ARG A 175 -11.26 3.84 14.35
CA ARG A 175 -11.06 2.83 13.32
C ARG A 175 -10.13 3.31 12.22
N SER A 176 -10.31 4.56 11.83
CA SER A 176 -9.40 5.27 10.94
C SER A 176 -9.26 6.73 11.34
N PHE A 177 -8.09 7.29 11.04
CA PHE A 177 -7.74 8.68 11.29
C PHE A 177 -7.05 9.23 10.03
N GLY A 178 -7.82 9.82 9.13
CA GLY A 178 -7.38 10.18 7.78
C GLY A 178 -6.92 8.95 7.01
N ILE A 179 -5.63 8.92 6.66
CA ILE A 179 -4.99 7.80 5.95
C ILE A 179 -4.49 6.69 6.89
N ILE A 180 -4.67 6.86 8.21
CA ILE A 180 -4.12 5.96 9.23
C ILE A 180 -5.19 4.99 9.71
N ASN A 181 -4.85 3.72 9.73
CA ASN A 181 -5.65 2.57 10.09
C ASN A 181 -4.88 1.66 11.07
N TRP A 182 -5.52 0.56 11.48
CA TRP A 182 -4.96 -0.46 12.37
C TRP A 182 -3.64 -1.12 11.91
N ILE A 183 -3.26 -0.99 10.63
CA ILE A 183 -2.01 -1.56 10.08
C ILE A 183 -0.83 -0.59 10.20
N ASN A 184 -1.06 0.71 10.02
CA ASN A 184 -0.02 1.72 9.79
C ASN A 184 0.07 2.79 10.88
N HIS A 185 -0.64 2.64 12.01
CA HIS A 185 -0.67 3.66 13.06
C HIS A 185 0.61 3.75 13.90
N GLU A 186 1.49 2.75 13.87
CA GLU A 186 2.78 2.71 14.62
C GLU A 186 2.66 3.20 16.07
N ARG A 187 1.83 2.51 16.88
CA ARG A 187 1.54 2.90 18.28
C ARG A 187 1.05 4.36 18.43
N LEU A 188 0.26 4.84 17.46
CA LEU A 188 -0.28 6.20 17.38
C LEU A 188 0.74 7.29 17.00
N SER A 189 2.00 6.94 16.77
CA SER A 189 3.05 7.91 16.39
C SER A 189 2.71 8.59 15.07
N LYS A 190 2.21 7.81 14.09
CA LYS A 190 1.78 8.33 12.79
C LYS A 190 0.58 9.26 12.90
N VAL A 191 -0.31 9.03 13.86
CA VAL A 191 -1.46 9.90 14.10
C VAL A 191 -1.00 11.28 14.56
N ALA A 192 -0.04 11.33 15.50
CA ALA A 192 0.54 12.59 15.96
C ALA A 192 1.24 13.35 14.81
N GLU A 193 2.01 12.64 13.97
CA GLU A 193 2.69 13.20 12.80
C GLU A 193 1.69 13.79 11.80
N LEU A 194 0.64 13.03 11.45
CA LEU A 194 -0.39 13.46 10.50
C LEU A 194 -1.13 14.71 10.99
N VAL A 195 -1.48 14.74 12.27
CA VAL A 195 -2.15 15.89 12.91
C VAL A 195 -1.27 17.13 12.89
N GLN A 196 0.03 16.96 13.13
CA GLN A 196 0.99 18.06 13.10
C GLN A 196 1.19 18.63 11.68
N GLN A 197 1.20 17.77 10.67
CA GLN A 197 1.32 18.17 9.26
C GLN A 197 0.05 18.82 8.69
N ASN A 198 -1.11 18.53 9.28
CA ASN A 198 -2.42 19.00 8.82
C ASN A 198 -3.04 20.04 9.77
N GLU A 199 -2.22 20.87 10.41
CA GLU A 199 -2.71 22.03 11.17
C GLU A 199 -3.51 22.96 10.25
N GLY A 200 -4.75 23.27 10.65
CA GLY A 200 -5.70 24.09 9.90
C GLY A 200 -6.44 23.37 8.77
N ARG A 201 -6.21 22.06 8.57
CA ARG A 201 -6.88 21.27 7.52
C ARG A 201 -7.82 20.23 8.12
N THR A 202 -8.93 19.97 7.43
CA THR A 202 -9.92 18.96 7.85
C THR A 202 -9.34 17.55 7.69
N LEU A 203 -9.43 16.76 8.75
CA LEU A 203 -9.12 15.33 8.82
C LEU A 203 -10.40 14.55 9.10
N ILE A 204 -10.65 13.52 8.30
CA ILE A 204 -11.79 12.62 8.50
C ILE A 204 -11.39 11.53 9.49
N VAL A 205 -12.16 11.38 10.56
CA VAL A 205 -11.94 10.37 11.60
C VAL A 205 -13.16 9.47 11.66
N LYS A 206 -12.97 8.17 11.43
CA LYS A 206 -14.04 7.18 11.60
C LYS A 206 -13.94 6.56 12.98
N ALA A 207 -15.00 6.73 13.77
CA ALA A 207 -15.11 6.25 15.13
C ALA A 207 -16.33 5.35 15.30
N LEU A 208 -16.23 4.40 16.22
CA LEU A 208 -17.33 3.55 16.65
C LEU A 208 -17.73 3.98 18.07
N ARG A 209 -18.96 4.49 18.20
CA ARG A 209 -19.56 4.84 19.49
C ARG A 209 -20.46 3.72 19.97
N GLN A 210 -20.26 3.28 21.20
CA GLN A 210 -21.14 2.29 21.84
C GLN A 210 -22.16 3.03 22.72
N ASP A 211 -23.42 3.05 22.29
CA ASP A 211 -24.55 3.53 23.10
C ASP A 211 -25.31 2.30 23.64
N GLY A 212 -24.79 1.74 24.72
CA GLY A 212 -25.31 0.52 25.36
C GLY A 212 -25.07 -0.73 24.53
N VAL A 213 -26.14 -1.36 24.04
CA VAL A 213 -26.07 -2.60 23.22
C VAL A 213 -25.77 -2.29 21.75
N ASN A 214 -26.05 -1.06 21.30
CA ASN A 214 -25.89 -0.67 19.91
C ASN A 214 -24.54 0.02 19.69
N ALA A 215 -23.81 -0.43 18.68
CA ALA A 215 -22.61 0.26 18.20
C ALA A 215 -22.97 1.05 16.94
N ARG A 216 -22.63 2.34 16.91
CA ARG A 216 -22.86 3.24 15.79
C ARG A 216 -21.54 3.71 15.21
N GLU A 217 -21.40 3.61 13.91
CA GLU A 217 -20.27 4.19 13.18
C GLU A 217 -20.53 5.68 12.95
N LEU A 218 -19.49 6.49 13.17
CA LEU A 218 -19.48 7.93 13.09
C LEU A 218 -18.33 8.37 12.21
N ASP A 219 -18.65 9.16 11.18
CA ASP A 219 -17.67 9.87 10.38
C ASP A 219 -17.61 11.31 10.91
N LEU A 220 -16.47 11.67 11.49
CA LEU A 220 -16.26 12.95 12.16
C LEU A 220 -15.21 13.77 11.41
N GLU A 221 -15.50 15.05 11.21
CA GLU A 221 -14.57 16.00 10.61
C GLU A 221 -13.84 16.76 11.71
N LEU A 222 -12.53 16.57 11.77
CA LEU A 222 -11.69 17.14 12.80
C LEU A 222 -10.68 18.09 12.16
N VAL A 223 -10.58 19.33 12.66
CA VAL A 223 -9.62 20.33 12.16
C VAL A 223 -8.59 20.62 13.25
N PRO A 224 -7.36 20.08 13.16
CA PRO A 224 -6.32 20.37 14.14
C PRO A 224 -6.00 21.87 14.14
N ARG A 225 -5.98 22.51 15.31
CA ARG A 225 -5.60 23.93 15.44
C ARG A 225 -4.85 24.17 16.74
N ARG A 226 -3.97 25.17 16.76
CA ARG A 226 -3.39 25.71 18.00
C ARG A 226 -4.31 26.77 18.60
N GLY A 227 -4.02 27.14 19.85
CA GLY A 227 -4.64 28.32 20.48
C GLY A 227 -6.10 28.14 20.91
N TRP A 228 -6.63 26.92 20.95
CA TRP A 228 -7.99 26.64 21.45
C TRP A 228 -8.12 26.69 22.99
N GLY A 229 -7.03 27.02 23.71
CA GLY A 229 -7.03 27.14 25.17
C GLY A 229 -6.53 25.91 25.93
N GLY A 230 -5.97 24.90 25.25
CA GLY A 230 -5.38 23.72 25.88
C GLY A 230 -4.09 23.24 25.22
N ARG A 231 -3.60 22.07 25.65
CA ARG A 231 -2.35 21.49 25.18
C ARG A 231 -2.56 20.69 23.89
N GLY A 232 -1.70 20.94 22.89
CA GLY A 232 -1.69 20.19 21.64
C GLY A 232 -2.70 20.70 20.60
N LEU A 233 -2.89 19.93 19.54
CA LEU A 233 -3.65 20.34 18.35
C LEU A 233 -5.10 19.84 18.31
N LEU A 234 -5.42 18.80 19.08
CA LEU A 234 -6.72 18.11 19.05
C LEU A 234 -7.55 18.32 20.32
N GLY A 235 -6.89 18.27 21.48
CA GLY A 235 -7.54 18.28 22.79
C GLY A 235 -8.25 16.98 23.16
N CYS A 236 -7.87 15.84 22.56
CA CYS A 236 -8.29 14.51 23.01
C CYS A 236 -7.09 13.64 23.42
N HIS A 237 -7.34 12.69 24.32
CA HIS A 237 -6.34 11.70 24.74
C HIS A 237 -6.68 10.34 24.13
N LEU A 238 -5.90 9.96 23.11
CA LEU A 238 -6.03 8.66 22.44
C LEU A 238 -5.12 7.63 23.13
N VAL A 239 -5.68 6.47 23.44
CA VAL A 239 -4.97 5.32 24.03
C VAL A 239 -5.01 4.17 23.03
N PRO A 240 -3.88 3.52 22.71
CA PRO A 240 -3.90 2.34 21.85
C PRO A 240 -4.69 1.20 22.51
N LEU A 241 -5.41 0.44 21.68
CA LEU A 241 -6.09 -0.80 22.10
C LEU A 241 -5.12 -1.97 22.26
#